data_AF-A0A5C8HKN1-F1
#
_entry.id   AF-A0A5C8HKN1-F1
#
_cell.length_a   1.000
_cell.length_b   1.000
_cell.length_c   1.000
_cell.angle_alpha   90.00
_cell.angle_beta   90.00
_cell.angle_gamma   90.00
#
_symmetry.space_group_name_H-M   'P 1'
#
loop_
_entity.id
_entity.type
_entity.pdbx_description
1 polymer ?
#
loop_
_entity_poly.entity_id
_entity_poly.type
_entity_poly.pdbx_seq_one_letter_code
_entity_poly.pdbx_strand_id
1 'polypeptide(L)' 'MTSFELERFPLTHEDVRVWGDSDPRHRNWPVAYVMNSDRDVYVGESLNAEGRMRQHLESESKKHLNWVCVVLDNTFN' A
#
# COMPACT_ATOMS: atom_id res chain seq x y z
N MET A 1 -14.26 -16.22 8.40
CA MET A 1 -13.51 -14.98 8.72
C MET A 1 -12.05 -15.28 8.47
N THR A 2 -11.41 -14.52 7.59
CA THR A 2 -9.97 -14.63 7.35
C THR A 2 -9.22 -13.94 8.50
N SER A 3 -8.00 -14.37 8.80
CA SER A 3 -7.15 -13.77 9.83
C SER A 3 -6.56 -12.41 9.42
N PHE A 4 -6.64 -12.09 8.13
CA PHE A 4 -6.07 -10.90 7.53
C PHE A 4 -7.12 -9.81 7.26
N GLU A 5 -6.64 -8.58 7.24
CA GLU A 5 -7.33 -7.34 6.90
C GLU A 5 -6.93 -6.91 5.48
N LEU A 6 -7.88 -6.37 4.72
CA LEU A 6 -7.65 -5.77 3.40
C LEU A 6 -8.04 -4.32 3.42
N GLU A 7 -7.09 -3.45 3.07
CA GLU A 7 -7.32 -2.02 3.01
C GLU A 7 -7.08 -1.51 1.60
N ARG A 8 -8.11 -0.90 0.99
CA ARG A 8 -8.05 -0.40 -0.39
C ARG A 8 -8.32 1.09 -0.43
N PHE A 9 -7.46 1.84 -1.11
CA PHE A 9 -7.59 3.28 -1.27
C PHE A 9 -6.95 3.79 -2.57
N PRO A 10 -7.32 4.99 -3.04
CA PRO A 10 -6.69 5.59 -4.22
C PRO A 10 -5.20 5.85 -3.98
N LEU A 11 -4.37 5.61 -4.99
CA LEU A 11 -2.94 5.91 -4.90
C LEU A 11 -2.71 7.40 -5.19
N THR A 12 -2.96 8.25 -4.19
CA THR A 12 -2.69 9.69 -4.24
C THR A 12 -1.84 10.12 -3.03
N HIS A 13 -1.19 11.28 -3.13
CA HIS A 13 -0.40 11.83 -2.01
C HIS A 13 -1.24 12.07 -0.74
N GLU A 14 -2.49 12.49 -0.90
CA GLU A 14 -3.39 12.79 0.22
C GLU A 14 -3.86 11.49 0.89
N ASP A 15 -4.36 10.54 0.10
CA ASP A 15 -4.85 9.26 0.62
C ASP A 15 -3.73 8.47 1.30
N VAL A 16 -2.53 8.41 0.71
CA VAL A 16 -1.36 7.75 1.31
C VAL A 16 -0.98 8.40 2.64
N ARG A 17 -1.06 9.73 2.76
CA ARG A 17 -0.77 10.43 4.01
C ARG A 17 -1.80 10.09 5.09
N VAL A 18 -3.09 10.24 4.77
CA VAL A 18 -4.19 9.96 5.70
C VAL A 18 -4.16 8.50 6.15
N TRP A 19 -3.93 7.57 5.22
CA TRP A 19 -3.77 6.15 5.53
C TRP A 19 -2.56 5.88 6.42
N GLY A 20 -1.40 6.46 6.13
CA GLY A 20 -0.22 6.30 6.98
C GLY A 20 -0.42 6.79 8.41
N ASP A 21 -1.25 7.83 8.60
CA ASP A 21 -1.57 8.40 9.91
C ASP A 21 -2.64 7.62 10.68
N SER A 22 -3.41 6.75 10.03
CA SER A 22 -4.53 6.05 10.68
C SER A 22 -4.11 4.85 11.52
N ASP A 23 -2.98 4.20 11.20
CA ASP A 23 -2.48 3.03 11.94
C ASP A 23 -0.92 2.99 11.94
N PRO A 24 -0.26 2.87 13.11
CA PRO A 24 1.20 2.69 13.18
C PRO A 24 1.75 1.53 12.34
N ARG A 25 0.96 0.46 12.13
CA ARG A 25 1.35 -0.69 11.30
C ARG A 25 1.67 -0.29 9.86
N HIS A 26 1.07 0.80 9.34
CA HIS A 26 1.29 1.26 7.97
C HIS A 26 2.71 1.81 7.70
N ARG A 27 3.48 2.07 8.76
CA ARG A 27 4.84 2.63 8.69
C ARG A 27 5.93 1.70 9.22
N ASN A 28 5.55 0.69 10.00
CA ASN A 28 6.51 -0.17 10.70
C ASN A 28 5.94 -1.58 10.94
N TRP A 29 5.36 -2.18 9.89
CA TRP A 29 4.89 -3.56 9.92
C TRP A 29 5.12 -4.21 8.55
N PRO A 30 5.47 -5.51 8.48
CA PRO A 30 5.59 -6.20 7.21
C PRO A 30 4.21 -6.33 6.55
N VAL A 31 4.12 -5.95 5.28
CA VAL A 31 2.89 -6.08 4.47
C VAL A 31 3.20 -6.58 3.07
N ALA A 32 2.20 -7.22 2.47
CA ALA A 32 2.10 -7.41 1.03
C ALA A 32 1.05 -6.43 0.46
N TYR A 33 1.28 -5.90 -0.73
CA TYR A 33 0.35 -5.00 -1.38
C TYR A 33 0.29 -5.20 -2.88
N VAL A 34 -0.85 -4.78 -3.45
CA VAL A 34 -1.08 -4.72 -4.89
C VAL A 34 -1.38 -3.27 -5.26
N MET A 35 -0.67 -2.75 -6.25
CA MET A 35 -1.02 -1.51 -6.94
C MET A 35 -1.53 -1.83 -8.34
N ASN A 36 -2.58 -1.16 -8.80
CA ASN A 36 -3.12 -1.44 -10.14
C ASN A 36 -3.71 -0.22 -10.85
N SER A 37 -3.73 -0.31 -12.17
CA SER A 37 -4.53 0.49 -13.09
C SER A 37 -5.59 -0.42 -13.75
N ASP A 38 -6.18 0.03 -14.86
CA ASP A 38 -7.07 -0.80 -15.68
C ASP A 38 -6.33 -1.87 -16.49
N ARG A 39 -5.02 -1.69 -16.71
CA ARG A 39 -4.21 -2.53 -17.62
C ARG A 39 -3.02 -3.19 -16.96
N ASP A 40 -2.52 -2.61 -15.88
CA ASP A 40 -1.28 -3.03 -15.24
C ASP A 40 -1.50 -3.32 -13.76
N VAL A 41 -0.80 -4.34 -13.28
CA VAL A 41 -0.78 -4.75 -11.88
C VAL A 41 0.67 -4.85 -11.42
N TYR A 42 0.94 -4.34 -10.23
CA TYR A 42 2.22 -4.45 -9.55
C TYR A 42 1.99 -5.02 -8.15
N VAL A 43 2.77 -6.03 -7.79
CA VAL A 43 2.76 -6.63 -6.45
C VAL A 43 4.08 -6.33 -5.78
N GLY A 44 4.04 -5.98 -4.50
CA GLY A 44 5.25 -5.72 -3.73
C GLY A 44 5.05 -5.98 -2.24
N GLU A 45 6.15 -5.92 -1.52
CA GLU A 45 6.23 -6.09 -0.07
C GLU A 45 6.99 -4.91 0.54
N SER A 46 6.71 -4.59 1.80
CA SER A 46 7.43 -3.55 2.53
C SER A 46 7.26 -3.67 4.04
N LEU A 47 8.25 -3.14 4.78
CA LEU A 47 8.15 -2.88 6.23
C LEU A 47 7.62 -1.46 6.53
N ASN A 48 7.72 -0.55 5.56
CA ASN A 48 7.21 0.81 5.65
C ASN A 48 6.37 1.08 4.39
N ALA A 49 5.13 0.61 4.44
CA ALA A 49 4.21 0.64 3.32
C ALA A 49 3.92 2.07 2.86
N GLU A 50 3.63 2.97 3.79
CA GLU A 50 3.33 4.37 3.46
C GLU A 50 4.53 5.06 2.79
N GLY A 51 5.75 4.90 3.33
CA GLY A 51 6.96 5.44 2.72
C GLY A 51 7.19 4.86 1.32
N ARG A 52 6.90 3.56 1.14
CA ARG A 52 7.01 2.89 -0.16
C ARG A 52 5.99 3.38 -1.17
N MET A 53 4.75 3.67 -0.76
CA MET A 53 3.74 4.25 -1.65
C MET A 53 4.14 5.64 -2.14
N ARG A 54 4.73 6.48 -1.25
CA ARG A 54 5.27 7.78 -1.67
C ARG A 54 6.35 7.66 -2.73
N GLN A 55 7.26 6.70 -2.59
CA GLN A 55 8.29 6.44 -3.60
C GLN A 55 7.69 6.02 -4.95
N HIS A 56 6.60 5.25 -4.94
CA HIS A 56 5.91 4.85 -6.18
C HIS A 56 5.19 6.02 -6.85
N LEU A 57 4.59 6.92 -6.07
CA LEU A 57 4.00 8.17 -6.58
C LEU A 57 5.03 9.05 -7.30
N GLU A 58 6.28 9.04 -6.84
CA GLU A 58 7.40 9.77 -7.46
C GLU A 58 8.05 9.02 -8.63
N SER A 59 7.68 7.76 -8.88
CA SER A 59 8.27 6.95 -9.94
C SER A 59 7.53 7.13 -11.27
N GLU A 60 8.26 7.61 -12.29
CA GLU A 60 7.75 7.72 -13.66
C GLU A 60 7.20 6.39 -14.21
N SER A 61 7.76 5.26 -13.77
CA SER A 61 7.33 3.93 -14.21
C SER A 61 6.07 3.41 -13.52
N LYS A 62 5.65 4.01 -12.40
CA LYS A 62 4.54 3.53 -11.55
C LYS A 62 3.43 4.55 -11.35
N LYS A 63 3.62 5.80 -11.76
CA LYS A 63 2.61 6.88 -11.66
C LYS A 63 1.28 6.61 -12.38
N HIS A 64 1.23 5.63 -13.28
CA HIS A 64 0.01 5.25 -13.99
C HIS A 64 -0.91 4.32 -13.17
N LEU A 65 -0.45 3.85 -12.01
CA LEU A 65 -1.22 3.01 -11.09
C LEU A 65 -2.11 3.91 -10.23
N ASN A 66 -3.37 3.51 -10.05
CA ASN A 66 -4.41 4.39 -9.50
C ASN A 66 -4.95 3.92 -8.15
N TRP A 67 -4.76 2.65 -7.82
CA TRP A 67 -5.28 2.03 -6.61
C TRP A 67 -4.20 1.24 -5.90
N VAL A 68 -4.31 1.17 -4.57
CA VAL A 68 -3.57 0.23 -3.75
C VAL A 68 -4.54 -0.66 -2.98
N CYS A 69 -4.16 -1.92 -2.76
CA CYS A 69 -4.76 -2.84 -1.82
C CYS A 69 -3.65 -3.41 -0.93
N VAL A 70 -3.73 -3.20 0.37
CA VAL A 70 -2.74 -3.68 1.36
C VAL A 70 -3.34 -4.85 2.11
N VAL A 71 -2.54 -5.91 2.27
CA VAL A 71 -2.85 -7.06 3.11
C VAL A 71 -2.11 -6.91 4.42
N LEU A 72 -2.85 -6.90 5.52
CA LEU A 72 -2.33 -6.85 6.88
C LEU A 72 -2.71 -8.15 7.60
N ASP A 73 -1.75 -8.79 8.25
CA ASP A 73 -2.01 -9.93 9.12
C ASP A 73 -1.07 -9.86 10.34
N ASN A 74 -1.56 -10.31 11.49
CA ASN A 74 -0.80 -10.32 12.74
C ASN A 74 0.35 -11.35 12.71
N THR A 75 0.29 -12.33 11.81
CA THR A 75 1.32 -13.38 11.62
C THR A 75 2.50 -12.94 10.76
N PHE A 76 2.46 -11.73 10.20
CA PHE A 76 3.57 -11.21 9.39
C PHE A 76 4.80 -10.80 10.22
N ASN A 77 4.68 -10.75 11.56
CA ASN A 77 5.78 -10.55 12.51
C ASN A 77 5.92 -11.76 13.44
#